data_AF-A0A2N6AXH4-F1
#
_entry.id   AF-A0A2N6AXH4-F1
#
_cell.length_a   1.000
_cell.length_b   1.000
_cell.length_c   1.000
_cell.angle_alpha   90.00
_cell.angle_beta   90.00
_cell.angle_gamma   90.00
#
_symmetry.space_group_name_H-M   'P 1'
#
loop_
_entity.id
_entity.type
_entity.pdbx_description
1 polymer ?
#
loop_
_entity_poly.entity_id
_entity_poly.type
_entity_poly.pdbx_seq_one_letter_code
_entity_poly.pdbx_strand_id
1 'polypeptide(L)'
;MPLTKRAVWRLKSYLILVALTALGGPLYGLLFGFELTRPVLAQTLISGLLGGAIIWGFELLFVPSRRGAFIRRLPFLLSSLLRLALMMVTVTLIGPLARLIVHGEFEPMTSFQLGPALYLYVLAIIFVLFSAGHVVRIIGPRVLFNILTGRYQHPVRENRIFMFLDLKDSTPLSQRLGDIGVQDLITRFFFDISEPVLEWGGEIHSYIGDAVVITWSMRRGLRAGAAIRCCLAIHERIDALAPDYQDSYGEVPGFRIGLHG
;
A
#
# COMPACT_ATOMS: atom_id res chain seq x y z
N MET A 1 -8.04 18.05 -13.02
CA MET A 1 -7.35 17.89 -11.72
C MET A 1 -6.25 16.86 -11.87
N PRO A 2 -4.97 17.20 -11.69
CA PRO A 2 -3.89 16.22 -11.76
C PRO A 2 -4.04 15.21 -10.63
N LEU A 3 -4.02 13.92 -10.97
CA LEU A 3 -4.07 12.82 -9.99
C LEU A 3 -2.81 12.89 -9.10
N THR A 4 -3.00 12.86 -7.78
CA THR A 4 -1.88 12.82 -6.82
C THR A 4 -1.01 11.59 -7.08
N LYS A 5 0.32 11.68 -6.86
CA LYS A 5 1.28 10.55 -7.06
C LYS A 5 0.81 9.27 -6.33
N ARG A 6 0.17 9.42 -5.17
CA ARG A 6 -0.46 8.33 -4.39
C ARG A 6 -1.65 7.68 -5.13
N ALA A 7 -2.50 8.45 -5.81
CA ALA A 7 -3.63 7.92 -6.58
C ALA A 7 -3.16 7.14 -7.83
N VAL A 8 -2.14 7.64 -8.53
CA VAL A 8 -1.56 6.95 -9.69
C VAL A 8 -0.94 5.60 -9.29
N TRP A 9 -0.22 5.56 -8.17
CA TRP A 9 0.35 4.31 -7.66
C TRP A 9 -0.74 3.29 -7.30
N ARG A 10 -1.82 3.73 -6.62
CA ARG A 10 -2.96 2.86 -6.31
C ARG A 10 -3.65 2.30 -7.55
N LEU A 11 -3.84 3.13 -8.57
CA LEU A 11 -4.46 2.70 -9.83
C LEU A 11 -3.59 1.66 -10.56
N LYS A 12 -2.26 1.85 -10.57
CA LYS A 12 -1.33 0.86 -11.14
C LYS A 12 -1.38 -0.46 -10.38
N SER A 13 -1.34 -0.43 -9.05
CA SER A 13 -1.44 -1.64 -8.22
C SER A 13 -2.77 -2.37 -8.42
N TYR A 14 -3.88 -1.63 -8.54
CA TYR A 14 -5.20 -2.18 -8.86
C TYR A 14 -5.18 -2.92 -10.20
N LEU A 15 -4.68 -2.30 -11.27
CA LEU A 15 -4.63 -2.92 -12.60
C LEU A 15 -3.76 -4.19 -12.62
N ILE A 16 -2.63 -4.18 -11.91
CA ILE A 16 -1.74 -5.36 -11.81
C ILE A 16 -2.45 -6.51 -11.10
N LEU A 17 -3.15 -6.24 -9.99
CA LEU A 17 -3.82 -7.26 -9.20
C LEU A 17 -5.05 -7.83 -9.92
N VAL A 18 -5.78 -7.02 -10.68
CA VAL A 18 -6.86 -7.48 -11.57
C VAL A 18 -6.30 -8.38 -12.67
N ALA A 19 -5.18 -7.99 -13.30
CA ALA A 19 -4.54 -8.85 -14.31
C ALA A 19 -4.05 -10.18 -13.72
N LEU A 20 -3.49 -10.17 -12.51
CA LEU A 20 -3.02 -11.38 -11.83
C LEU A 20 -4.17 -12.32 -11.46
N THR A 21 -5.31 -11.78 -11.03
CA THR A 21 -6.50 -12.58 -10.69
C THR A 21 -7.21 -13.14 -11.92
N ALA A 22 -7.14 -12.45 -13.06
CA ALA A 22 -7.60 -12.99 -14.35
C ALA A 22 -6.92 -14.32 -14.71
N LEU A 23 -5.63 -14.46 -14.39
CA LEU A 23 -4.86 -15.68 -14.64
C LEU A 23 -5.19 -16.83 -13.69
N GLY A 24 -5.85 -16.56 -12.56
CA GLY A 24 -6.26 -17.58 -11.59
C GLY A 24 -7.31 -18.56 -12.14
N GLY A 25 -8.22 -18.10 -12.99
CA GLY A 25 -9.24 -18.96 -13.59
C GLY A 25 -8.65 -20.08 -14.47
N PRO A 26 -7.81 -19.74 -15.47
CA PRO A 26 -7.10 -20.75 -16.27
C PRO A 26 -6.20 -21.67 -15.45
N LEU A 27 -5.55 -21.13 -14.40
CA LEU A 27 -4.71 -21.92 -13.49
C LEU A 27 -5.53 -22.96 -12.72
N TYR A 28 -6.75 -22.62 -12.28
CA TYR A 28 -7.68 -23.58 -11.70
C TYR A 28 -8.02 -24.72 -12.69
N GLY A 29 -8.30 -24.36 -13.95
CA GLY A 29 -8.57 -25.34 -15.00
C GLY A 29 -7.41 -26.32 -15.21
N LEU A 30 -6.17 -25.82 -15.24
CA LEU A 30 -4.97 -26.66 -15.36
C LEU A 30 -4.74 -27.57 -14.15
N LEU A 31 -4.92 -27.07 -12.92
CA LEU A 31 -4.64 -27.81 -11.69
C LEU A 31 -5.65 -28.92 -11.41
N PHE A 32 -6.91 -28.73 -11.79
CA PHE A 32 -8.00 -29.67 -11.54
C PHE A 32 -8.40 -30.48 -12.77
N GLY A 33 -7.63 -30.40 -13.86
CA GLY A 33 -7.76 -31.28 -15.03
C GLY A 33 -8.95 -30.97 -15.94
N PHE A 34 -9.42 -29.72 -15.98
CA PHE A 34 -10.47 -29.30 -16.91
C PHE A 34 -9.89 -29.07 -18.32
N GLU A 35 -10.61 -29.51 -19.35
CA GLU A 35 -10.25 -29.20 -20.73
C GLU A 35 -10.41 -27.69 -21.01
N LEU A 36 -9.29 -27.04 -21.35
CA LEU A 36 -9.23 -25.61 -21.67
C LEU A 36 -9.65 -25.35 -23.12
N THR A 37 -10.88 -25.72 -23.46
CA THR A 37 -11.49 -25.35 -24.74
C THR A 37 -11.62 -23.82 -24.80
N ARG A 38 -11.56 -23.23 -26.01
CA ARG A 38 -11.70 -21.76 -26.21
C ARG A 38 -12.83 -21.10 -25.39
N PRO A 39 -14.07 -21.64 -25.31
CA PRO A 39 -15.13 -21.02 -24.50
C PRO A 39 -14.90 -21.15 -22.99
N VAL A 40 -14.32 -22.25 -22.51
CA VAL A 40 -13.98 -22.45 -21.09
C VAL A 40 -12.86 -21.50 -20.65
N LEU A 41 -11.86 -21.32 -21.51
CA LEU A 41 -10.78 -20.36 -21.29
C LEU A 41 -11.31 -18.92 -21.26
N ALA A 42 -12.21 -18.55 -22.17
CA ALA A 42 -12.86 -17.24 -22.15
C ALA A 42 -13.68 -17.03 -20.86
N GLN A 43 -14.47 -18.01 -20.45
CA GLN A 43 -15.30 -17.93 -19.24
C GLN A 43 -14.46 -17.79 -17.96
N THR A 44 -13.37 -18.56 -17.83
CA THR A 44 -12.49 -18.49 -16.66
C THR A 44 -11.71 -17.18 -16.59
N LEU A 45 -11.24 -16.65 -17.73
CA LEU A 45 -10.62 -15.33 -17.81
C LEU A 45 -11.59 -14.19 -17.45
N ILE A 46 -12.80 -14.22 -18.00
CA ILE A 46 -13.84 -13.22 -17.72
C ILE A 46 -14.23 -13.27 -16.24
N SER A 47 -14.39 -14.48 -15.68
CA SER A 47 -14.66 -14.68 -14.25
C SER A 47 -13.55 -14.07 -13.39
N GLY A 48 -12.29 -14.35 -13.72
CA GLY A 48 -11.14 -13.81 -13.00
C GLY A 48 -11.02 -12.28 -13.11
N LEU A 49 -11.29 -11.70 -14.29
CA LEU A 49 -11.29 -10.25 -14.50
C LEU A 49 -12.38 -9.55 -13.70
N LEU A 50 -13.62 -10.03 -13.77
CA LEU A 50 -14.75 -9.47 -13.04
C LEU A 50 -14.55 -9.62 -11.52
N GLY A 51 -14.04 -10.78 -11.08
CA GLY A 51 -13.76 -11.07 -9.68
C GLY A 51 -12.67 -10.19 -9.13
N GLY A 52 -11.56 -10.10 -9.86
CA GLY A 52 -10.47 -9.19 -9.57
C GLY A 52 -10.95 -7.75 -9.46
N ALA A 53 -11.74 -7.28 -10.42
CA ALA A 53 -12.22 -5.89 -10.45
C ALA A 53 -13.08 -5.56 -9.22
N ILE A 54 -13.99 -6.45 -8.83
CA ILE A 54 -14.88 -6.23 -7.67
C ILE A 54 -14.08 -6.30 -6.36
N ILE A 55 -13.27 -7.35 -6.18
CA ILE A 55 -12.54 -7.58 -4.93
C ILE A 55 -11.48 -6.50 -4.71
N TRP A 56 -10.63 -6.24 -5.71
CA TRP A 56 -9.58 -5.23 -5.60
C TRP A 56 -10.14 -3.81 -5.65
N GLY A 57 -11.26 -3.59 -6.32
CA GLY A 57 -11.94 -2.28 -6.34
C GLY A 57 -12.50 -1.95 -4.96
N PHE A 58 -13.13 -2.93 -4.31
CA PHE A 58 -13.57 -2.80 -2.93
C PHE A 58 -12.39 -2.55 -1.99
N GLU A 59 -11.33 -3.35 -2.05
CA GLU A 59 -10.23 -3.26 -1.09
C GLU A 59 -9.33 -2.03 -1.29
N LEU A 60 -8.98 -1.67 -2.53
CA LEU A 60 -8.01 -0.60 -2.82
C LEU A 60 -8.63 0.76 -3.04
N LEU A 61 -9.89 0.83 -3.50
CA LEU A 61 -10.57 2.09 -3.80
C LEU A 61 -11.63 2.41 -2.75
N PHE A 62 -12.44 1.44 -2.33
CA PHE A 62 -13.58 1.69 -1.44
C PHE A 62 -13.18 1.77 0.04
N VAL A 63 -12.43 0.79 0.57
CA VAL A 63 -12.01 0.78 1.99
C VAL A 63 -11.20 2.03 2.40
N PRO A 64 -10.25 2.55 1.58
CA PRO A 64 -9.50 3.75 1.93
C PRO A 64 -10.30 5.05 1.73
N SER A 65 -11.41 5.02 1.01
CA SER A 65 -12.25 6.20 0.73
C SER A 65 -13.02 6.69 1.97
N ARG A 66 -13.61 7.90 1.87
CA ARG A 66 -14.47 8.48 2.94
C ARG A 66 -15.65 7.57 3.31
N ARG A 67 -16.19 6.78 2.36
CA ARG A 67 -17.31 5.85 2.57
C ARG A 67 -16.89 4.54 3.27
N GLY A 68 -15.63 4.14 3.15
CA GLY A 68 -15.05 2.99 3.85
C GLY A 68 -14.57 3.28 5.28
N ALA A 69 -14.72 4.52 5.76
CA ALA A 69 -14.33 4.90 7.12
C ALA A 69 -15.12 4.12 8.20
N PHE A 70 -16.37 3.74 7.92
CA PHE A 70 -17.18 2.90 8.80
C PHE A 70 -16.56 1.50 8.98
N ILE A 71 -16.13 0.86 7.89
CA ILE A 71 -15.51 -0.48 7.90
C ILE A 71 -14.19 -0.48 8.68
N ARG A 72 -13.42 0.61 8.62
CA ARG A 72 -12.16 0.76 9.37
C ARG A 72 -12.34 0.92 10.87
N ARG A 73 -13.52 1.38 11.31
CA ARG A 73 -13.85 1.55 12.74
C ARG A 73 -14.45 0.29 13.36
N LEU A 74 -14.76 -0.73 12.56
CA LEU A 74 -15.25 -2.00 13.07
C LEU A 74 -14.12 -2.79 13.76
N PRO A 75 -14.43 -3.56 14.81
CA PRO A 75 -13.47 -4.47 15.41
C PRO A 75 -12.95 -5.46 14.36
N PHE A 76 -11.68 -5.85 14.51
CA PHE A 76 -10.96 -6.66 13.53
C PHE A 76 -11.75 -7.89 13.06
N LEU A 77 -12.37 -8.64 13.98
CA LEU A 77 -13.16 -9.84 13.67
C LEU A 77 -14.34 -9.56 12.73
N LEU A 78 -15.09 -8.48 12.97
CA LEU A 78 -16.24 -8.14 12.15
C LEU A 78 -15.81 -7.67 10.76
N SER A 79 -14.70 -6.93 10.67
CA SER A 79 -14.14 -6.51 9.40
C SER A 79 -13.68 -7.71 8.54
N SER A 80 -13.10 -8.73 9.18
CA SER A 80 -12.63 -9.95 8.52
C SER A 80 -13.80 -10.83 8.05
N LEU A 81 -14.84 -10.99 8.87
CA LEU A 81 -16.05 -11.72 8.49
C LEU A 81 -16.76 -11.07 7.30
N LEU A 82 -16.87 -9.74 7.28
CA LEU A 82 -17.52 -9.02 6.20
C LEU A 82 -16.77 -9.18 4.87
N ARG A 83 -15.42 -9.16 4.90
CA ARG A 83 -14.59 -9.40 3.71
C ARG A 83 -14.77 -10.83 3.18
N LEU A 84 -14.80 -11.81 4.08
CA LEU A 84 -14.98 -13.22 3.72
C LEU A 84 -16.37 -13.47 3.14
N ALA A 85 -17.41 -12.90 3.73
CA ALA A 85 -18.78 -12.95 3.21
C ALA A 85 -18.89 -12.30 1.83
N LEU A 86 -18.34 -11.08 1.67
CA LEU A 86 -18.33 -10.38 0.38
C LEU A 86 -17.63 -11.22 -0.69
N MET A 87 -16.48 -11.81 -0.36
CA MET A 87 -15.72 -12.66 -1.27
C MET A 87 -16.52 -13.89 -1.71
N MET A 88 -17.17 -14.60 -0.78
CA MET A 88 -18.01 -15.75 -1.09
C MET A 88 -19.16 -15.35 -2.03
N VAL A 89 -19.86 -14.26 -1.72
CA VAL A 89 -20.93 -13.72 -2.57
C VAL A 89 -20.42 -13.36 -3.96
N THR A 90 -19.23 -12.76 -4.05
CA THR A 90 -18.63 -12.36 -5.32
C THR A 90 -18.32 -13.57 -6.20
N VAL A 91 -17.73 -14.64 -5.63
CA VAL A 91 -17.44 -15.89 -6.34
C VAL A 91 -18.72 -16.60 -6.80
N THR A 92 -19.74 -16.63 -5.94
CA THR A 92 -21.04 -17.25 -6.26
C THR A 92 -21.76 -16.51 -7.40
N LEU A 93 -21.70 -15.17 -7.45
CA LEU A 93 -22.38 -14.37 -8.48
C LEU A 93 -21.65 -14.36 -9.82
N ILE A 94 -20.31 -14.38 -9.81
CA ILE A 94 -19.51 -14.22 -11.02
C ILE A 94 -19.58 -15.43 -11.94
N GLY A 95 -19.60 -16.66 -11.40
CA GLY A 95 -19.64 -17.86 -12.23
C GLY A 95 -20.84 -17.89 -13.19
N PRO A 96 -22.08 -17.69 -12.70
CA PRO A 96 -23.28 -17.56 -13.54
C PRO A 96 -23.20 -16.36 -14.50
N LEU A 97 -22.64 -15.24 -14.06
CA LEU A 97 -22.57 -14.01 -14.86
C LEU A 97 -21.57 -14.15 -16.03
N ALA A 98 -20.43 -14.80 -15.79
CA ALA A 98 -19.45 -15.10 -16.84
C ALA A 98 -20.01 -16.13 -17.82
N ARG A 99 -20.77 -17.12 -17.35
CA ARG A 99 -21.45 -18.08 -18.22
C ARG A 99 -22.50 -17.40 -19.10
N LEU A 100 -23.28 -16.47 -18.55
CA LEU A 100 -24.23 -15.65 -19.30
C LEU A 100 -23.54 -14.84 -20.40
N ILE A 101 -22.37 -14.25 -20.13
CA ILE A 101 -21.63 -13.45 -21.12
C ILE A 101 -21.08 -14.32 -22.26
N VAL A 102 -20.59 -15.53 -21.95
CA VAL A 102 -19.91 -16.38 -22.94
C VAL A 102 -20.87 -17.28 -23.72
N HIS A 103 -21.87 -17.85 -23.04
CA HIS A 103 -22.78 -18.85 -23.60
C HIS A 103 -24.21 -18.33 -23.79
N GLY A 104 -24.54 -17.13 -23.27
CA GLY A 104 -25.90 -16.59 -23.30
C GLY A 104 -26.85 -17.22 -22.27
N GLU A 105 -26.37 -18.17 -21.47
CA GLU A 105 -27.18 -18.92 -20.51
C GLU A 105 -26.89 -18.50 -19.07
N PHE A 106 -27.94 -18.18 -18.33
CA PHE A 106 -27.83 -17.90 -16.90
C PHE A 106 -28.15 -19.15 -16.09
N GLU A 107 -27.11 -19.82 -15.59
CA GLU A 107 -27.27 -20.94 -14.66
C GLU A 107 -26.75 -20.56 -13.26
N PRO A 108 -27.66 -20.27 -12.30
CA PRO A 108 -27.29 -19.82 -10.95
C PRO A 108 -26.40 -20.82 -10.19
N MET A 109 -26.52 -22.10 -10.52
CA MET A 109 -25.84 -23.18 -9.81
C MET A 109 -24.44 -23.48 -10.35
N THR A 110 -23.97 -22.79 -11.40
CA THR A 110 -22.66 -23.06 -12.03
C THR A 110 -21.50 -23.04 -11.01
N SER A 111 -21.45 -22.03 -10.14
CA SER A 111 -20.41 -21.94 -9.10
C SER A 111 -20.54 -23.02 -8.01
N PHE A 112 -21.76 -23.48 -7.72
CA PHE A 112 -22.00 -24.56 -6.75
C PHE A 112 -21.66 -25.94 -7.33
N GLN A 113 -21.89 -26.16 -8.62
CA GLN A 113 -21.58 -27.40 -9.33
C GLN A 113 -20.07 -27.65 -9.44
N LEU A 114 -19.26 -26.60 -9.52
CA LEU A 114 -17.79 -26.69 -9.44
C LEU A 114 -17.30 -27.13 -8.04
N GLY A 115 -18.19 -27.15 -7.05
CA GLY A 115 -17.95 -27.72 -5.73
C GLY A 115 -17.12 -26.84 -4.79
N PRO A 116 -16.89 -27.32 -3.55
CA PRO A 116 -16.15 -26.57 -2.52
C PRO A 116 -14.68 -26.31 -2.90
N ALA A 117 -14.11 -27.09 -3.82
CA ALA A 117 -12.75 -26.92 -4.30
C ALA A 117 -12.51 -25.54 -4.93
N LEU A 118 -13.49 -25.00 -5.67
CA LEU A 118 -13.41 -23.65 -6.23
C LEU A 118 -13.31 -22.59 -5.14
N TYR A 119 -14.16 -22.68 -4.11
CA TYR A 119 -14.18 -21.72 -3.01
C TYR A 119 -12.90 -21.77 -2.19
N LEU A 120 -12.39 -22.98 -1.89
CA LEU A 120 -11.12 -23.16 -1.20
C LEU A 120 -9.94 -22.63 -2.03
N TYR A 121 -9.94 -22.87 -3.34
CA TYR A 121 -8.93 -22.34 -4.25
C TYR A 121 -8.91 -20.82 -4.28
N VAL A 122 -10.08 -20.19 -4.48
CA VAL A 122 -10.19 -18.73 -4.50
C VAL A 122 -9.82 -18.14 -3.14
N LEU A 123 -10.19 -18.79 -2.04
CA LEU A 123 -9.78 -18.40 -0.68
C LEU A 123 -8.26 -18.47 -0.51
N ALA A 124 -7.61 -19.54 -0.98
CA ALA A 124 -6.17 -19.69 -0.92
C ALA A 124 -5.46 -18.60 -1.73
N ILE A 125 -5.89 -18.35 -2.97
CA ILE A 125 -5.29 -17.29 -3.82
C ILE A 125 -5.44 -15.92 -3.15
N ILE A 126 -6.64 -15.58 -2.72
CA ILE A 126 -6.90 -14.28 -2.11
C ILE A 126 -6.10 -14.13 -0.82
N PHE A 127 -6.05 -15.17 0.02
CA PHE A 127 -5.21 -15.17 1.21
C PHE A 127 -3.72 -14.90 0.88
N VAL A 128 -3.17 -15.59 -0.13
CA VAL A 128 -1.78 -15.37 -0.57
C VAL A 128 -1.58 -13.94 -1.07
N LEU A 129 -2.47 -13.42 -1.91
CA LEU A 129 -2.35 -12.07 -2.47
C LEU A 129 -2.49 -10.98 -1.39
N PHE A 130 -3.43 -11.15 -0.45
CA PHE A 130 -3.59 -10.26 0.70
C PHE A 130 -2.38 -10.30 1.62
N SER A 131 -1.89 -11.50 1.94
CA SER A 131 -0.70 -11.69 2.78
C SER A 131 0.53 -11.04 2.14
N ALA A 132 0.76 -11.29 0.84
CA ALA A 132 1.83 -10.64 0.09
C ALA A 132 1.70 -9.11 0.10
N GLY A 133 0.48 -8.58 -0.10
CA GLY A 133 0.22 -7.14 -0.01
C GLY A 133 0.50 -6.57 1.38
N HIS A 134 0.13 -7.28 2.44
CA HIS A 134 0.43 -6.89 3.82
C HIS A 134 1.92 -6.90 4.12
N VAL A 135 2.64 -7.94 3.70
CA VAL A 135 4.09 -8.04 3.83
C VAL A 135 4.79 -6.90 3.10
N VAL A 136 4.41 -6.62 1.85
CA VAL A 136 4.94 -5.47 1.08
C VAL A 136 4.67 -4.15 1.78
N ARG A 137 3.51 -4.00 2.43
CA ARG A 137 3.14 -2.78 3.15
C ARG A 137 3.93 -2.58 4.44
N ILE A 138 4.26 -3.66 5.16
CA ILE A 138 5.02 -3.59 6.41
C ILE A 138 6.52 -3.43 6.13
N ILE A 139 7.07 -4.27 5.26
CA ILE A 139 8.52 -4.34 4.99
C ILE A 139 8.94 -3.28 3.97
N GLY A 140 8.04 -2.86 3.09
CA GLY A 140 8.33 -1.99 1.96
C GLY A 140 8.81 -2.78 0.74
N PRO A 141 8.40 -2.38 -0.49
CA PRO A 141 8.67 -3.15 -1.70
C PRO A 141 10.16 -3.29 -2.01
N ARG A 142 10.97 -2.27 -1.70
CA ARG A 142 12.42 -2.29 -1.94
C ARG A 142 13.12 -3.30 -1.03
N VAL A 143 12.78 -3.31 0.26
CA VAL A 143 13.39 -4.22 1.24
C VAL A 143 12.99 -5.66 0.92
N LEU A 144 11.72 -5.90 0.56
CA LEU A 144 11.29 -7.23 0.13
C LEU A 144 12.06 -7.72 -1.11
N PHE A 145 12.25 -6.85 -2.11
CA PHE A 145 13.05 -7.19 -3.29
C PHE A 145 14.52 -7.50 -2.92
N ASN A 146 15.11 -6.73 -2.01
CA ASN A 146 16.46 -6.98 -1.53
C ASN A 146 16.59 -8.31 -0.76
N ILE A 147 15.55 -8.71 -0.01
CA ILE A 147 15.48 -10.03 0.65
C ILE A 147 15.39 -11.14 -0.41
N LEU A 148 14.46 -11.04 -1.36
CA LEU A 148 14.26 -12.04 -2.41
C LEU A 148 15.48 -12.21 -3.32
N THR A 149 16.23 -11.14 -3.57
CA THR A 149 17.47 -11.18 -4.36
C THR A 149 18.70 -11.61 -3.57
N GLY A 150 18.55 -11.97 -2.28
CA GLY A 150 19.65 -12.39 -1.41
C GLY A 150 20.60 -11.26 -0.98
N ARG A 151 20.38 -10.02 -1.46
CA ARG A 151 21.21 -8.85 -1.13
C ARG A 151 21.13 -8.45 0.35
N TYR A 152 20.11 -8.90 1.07
CA TYR A 152 19.98 -8.65 2.49
C TYR A 152 21.00 -9.43 3.34
N GLN A 153 21.45 -10.60 2.86
CA GLN A 153 22.34 -11.49 3.62
C GLN A 153 23.84 -11.18 3.42
N HIS A 154 24.18 -10.34 2.43
CA HIS A 154 25.56 -9.99 2.13
C HIS A 154 25.77 -8.48 2.23
N PRO A 155 26.81 -8.00 2.94
CA PRO A 155 27.10 -6.57 3.00
C PRO A 155 27.49 -6.07 1.61
N VAL A 156 26.64 -5.21 1.02
CA VAL A 156 26.88 -4.58 -0.28
C VAL A 156 27.34 -3.15 -0.06
N ARG A 157 28.44 -2.74 -0.71
CA ARG A 157 28.85 -1.32 -0.75
C ARG A 157 27.87 -0.53 -1.62
N GLU A 158 27.12 0.39 -1.03
CA GLU A 158 26.24 1.32 -1.75
C GLU A 158 26.73 2.77 -1.53
N ASN A 159 26.90 3.52 -2.62
CA ASN A 159 27.15 4.97 -2.52
C ASN A 159 25.81 5.70 -2.34
N ARG A 160 25.61 6.28 -1.16
CA ARG A 160 24.36 6.91 -0.75
C ARG A 160 24.61 8.26 -0.12
N ILE A 161 23.67 9.16 -0.35
CA ILE A 161 23.57 10.41 0.38
C ILE A 161 22.73 10.14 1.62
N PHE A 162 23.17 10.66 2.76
CA PHE A 162 22.50 10.61 4.06
C PHE A 162 22.15 12.03 4.48
N MET A 163 20.90 12.19 4.94
CA MET A 163 20.41 13.38 5.60
C MET A 163 20.03 12.99 7.02
N PHE A 164 20.62 13.70 7.98
CA PHE A 164 20.25 13.64 9.38
C PHE A 164 19.39 14.85 9.68
N LEU A 165 18.15 14.61 10.08
CA LEU A 165 17.25 15.66 10.53
C LEU A 165 16.95 15.42 12.01
N ASP A 166 17.13 16.46 12.82
CA ASP A 166 16.92 16.40 14.26
C ASP A 166 16.09 17.61 14.72
N LEU A 167 15.15 17.39 15.65
CA LEU A 167 14.38 18.48 16.24
C LEU A 167 15.26 19.28 17.21
N LYS A 168 15.00 20.59 17.30
CA LYS A 168 15.68 21.44 18.28
C LYS A 168 14.95 21.36 19.62
N ASP A 169 15.74 21.42 20.70
CA ASP A 169 15.25 21.69 22.05
C ASP A 169 14.13 20.73 22.52
N SER A 170 14.29 19.42 22.26
CA SER A 170 13.33 18.39 22.67
C SER A 170 13.15 18.27 24.18
N THR A 171 14.16 18.66 24.98
CA THR A 171 14.06 18.65 26.46
C THR A 171 13.16 19.78 27.00
N PRO A 172 13.30 21.05 26.58
CA PRO A 172 12.32 22.10 26.89
C PRO A 172 10.90 21.82 26.37
N LEU A 173 10.76 21.12 25.24
CA LEU A 173 9.46 20.70 24.70
C LEU A 173 8.73 19.76 25.67
N SER A 174 9.45 18.78 26.23
CA SER A 174 8.90 17.78 27.17
C SER A 174 8.36 18.43 28.45
N GLN A 175 9.03 19.47 28.95
CA GLN A 175 8.56 20.19 30.14
C GLN A 175 7.27 20.98 29.89
N ARG A 176 7.02 21.44 28.65
CA ARG A 176 5.86 22.27 28.31
C ARG A 176 4.66 21.45 27.84
N LEU A 177 4.90 20.44 27.00
CA LEU A 177 3.84 19.62 26.38
C LEU A 177 3.59 18.31 27.14
N GLY A 178 4.48 17.93 28.05
CA GLY A 178 4.50 16.60 28.66
C GLY A 178 4.90 15.52 27.65
N ASP A 179 5.14 14.31 28.16
CA ASP A 179 5.67 13.19 27.36
C ASP A 179 4.75 12.81 26.19
N ILE A 180 3.44 12.78 26.43
CA ILE A 180 2.45 12.43 25.40
C ILE A 180 2.37 13.54 24.33
N GLY A 181 2.40 14.81 24.75
CA GLY A 181 2.30 15.94 23.82
C GLY A 181 3.52 16.05 22.91
N VAL A 182 4.72 15.81 23.44
CA VAL A 182 5.94 15.75 22.62
C VAL A 182 5.90 14.57 21.66
N GLN A 183 5.49 13.39 22.12
CA GLN A 183 5.39 12.22 21.25
C GLN A 183 4.39 12.46 20.10
N ASP A 184 3.27 13.13 20.38
CA ASP A 184 2.30 13.52 19.35
C ASP A 184 2.88 14.52 18.36
N LEU A 185 3.57 15.57 18.84
CA LEU A 185 4.25 16.55 18.00
C LEU A 185 5.30 15.90 17.09
N ILE A 186 6.15 15.02 17.64
CA ILE A 186 7.17 14.27 16.87
C ILE A 186 6.49 13.42 15.80
N THR A 187 5.44 12.69 16.17
CA THR A 187 4.70 11.81 15.25
C THR A 187 4.09 12.62 14.10
N ARG A 188 3.49 13.77 14.42
CA ARG A 188 2.92 14.67 13.41
C ARG A 188 3.99 15.29 12.53
N PHE A 189 5.09 15.78 13.10
CA PHE A 189 6.23 16.31 12.36
C PHE A 189 6.78 15.30 11.35
N PHE A 190 7.04 14.05 11.78
CA PHE A 190 7.48 12.99 10.87
C PHE A 190 6.46 12.65 9.79
N PHE A 191 5.17 12.70 10.12
CA PHE A 191 4.11 12.54 9.13
C PHE A 191 4.14 13.65 8.07
N ASP A 192 4.28 14.90 8.48
CA ASP A 192 4.22 16.06 7.59
C ASP A 192 5.44 16.19 6.67
N ILE A 193 6.64 15.81 7.13
CA ILE A 193 7.84 15.77 6.28
C ILE A 193 7.89 14.54 5.36
N SER A 194 7.08 13.51 5.60
CA SER A 194 7.11 12.28 4.79
C SER A 194 6.75 12.53 3.32
N GLU A 195 5.89 13.51 3.05
CA GLU A 195 5.47 13.88 1.71
C GLU A 195 6.59 14.54 0.88
N PRO A 196 7.26 15.62 1.32
CA PRO A 196 8.38 16.18 0.58
C PRO A 196 9.55 15.19 0.43
N VAL A 197 9.80 14.34 1.43
CA VAL A 197 10.81 13.26 1.33
C VAL A 197 10.49 12.31 0.18
N LEU A 198 9.26 11.81 0.12
CA LEU A 198 8.80 10.93 -0.96
C LEU A 198 8.82 11.63 -2.33
N GLU A 199 8.42 12.89 -2.38
CA GLU A 199 8.38 13.68 -3.61
C GLU A 199 9.78 13.82 -4.25
N TRP A 200 10.79 14.10 -3.44
CA TRP A 200 12.17 14.22 -3.86
C TRP A 200 12.94 12.88 -3.82
N GLY A 201 12.21 11.76 -3.76
CA GLY A 201 12.75 10.42 -3.93
C GLY A 201 13.68 9.94 -2.80
N GLY A 202 13.57 10.56 -1.63
CA GLY A 202 14.25 10.15 -0.40
C GLY A 202 13.55 8.95 0.24
N GLU A 203 14.33 8.17 0.97
CA GLU A 203 13.85 7.01 1.71
C GLU A 203 14.17 7.20 3.19
N ILE A 204 13.16 7.15 4.05
CA ILE A 204 13.37 7.16 5.49
C ILE A 204 14.03 5.83 5.87
N HIS A 205 15.26 5.90 6.40
CA HIS A 205 16.04 4.75 6.83
C HIS A 205 15.68 4.32 8.24
N SER A 206 15.63 5.28 9.17
CA SER A 206 15.35 5.03 10.58
C SER A 206 14.83 6.28 11.26
N TYR A 207 14.03 6.06 12.30
CA TYR A 207 13.70 7.05 13.32
C TYR A 207 14.49 6.72 14.57
N ILE A 208 15.15 7.72 15.15
CA ILE A 208 16.02 7.59 16.31
C ILE A 208 15.59 8.67 17.31
N GLY A 209 14.59 8.36 18.13
CA GLY A 209 13.98 9.35 19.03
C GLY A 209 13.29 10.47 18.23
N ASP A 210 13.77 11.69 18.41
CA ASP A 210 13.38 12.92 17.72
C ASP A 210 14.15 13.18 16.41
N ALA A 211 15.11 12.31 16.07
CA ALA A 211 15.84 12.36 14.82
C ALA A 211 15.31 11.38 13.76
N VAL A 212 15.46 11.75 12.49
CA VAL A 212 15.18 10.89 11.33
C VAL A 212 16.36 10.88 10.38
N VAL A 213 16.70 9.69 9.90
CA VAL A 213 17.73 9.49 8.87
C VAL A 213 17.04 9.24 7.54
N ILE A 214 17.31 10.09 6.56
CA ILE A 214 16.79 9.97 5.21
C ILE A 214 17.94 9.70 4.26
N THR A 215 17.73 8.85 3.26
CA THR A 215 18.79 8.44 2.35
C THR A 215 18.35 8.39 0.89
N TRP A 216 19.30 8.66 0.00
CA TRP A 216 19.15 8.50 -1.44
C TRP A 216 20.26 7.61 -1.97
N SER A 217 19.99 6.84 -3.04
CA SER A 217 21.10 6.38 -3.87
C SER A 217 21.76 7.60 -4.52
N MET A 218 23.08 7.56 -4.74
CA MET A 218 23.80 8.71 -5.29
C MET A 218 23.15 9.26 -6.57
N ARG A 219 22.77 8.37 -7.50
CA ARG A 219 22.07 8.71 -8.73
C ARG A 219 20.76 9.47 -8.50
N ARG A 220 19.99 9.12 -7.47
CA ARG A 220 18.70 9.76 -7.17
C ARG A 220 18.90 11.09 -6.46
N GLY A 221 19.76 11.15 -5.45
CA GLY A 221 19.96 12.36 -4.64
C GLY A 221 20.63 13.51 -5.41
N LEU A 222 21.52 13.19 -6.37
CA LEU A 222 22.16 14.19 -7.23
C LEU A 222 21.28 14.64 -8.41
N ARG A 223 20.32 13.82 -8.83
CA ARG A 223 19.45 14.15 -9.98
C ARG A 223 18.65 15.41 -9.65
N ALA A 224 18.90 16.47 -10.42
CA ALA A 224 18.30 17.79 -10.21
C ALA A 224 18.50 18.37 -8.79
N GLY A 225 19.52 17.93 -8.06
CA GLY A 225 19.78 18.33 -6.68
C GLY A 225 18.70 17.87 -5.70
N ALA A 226 18.06 16.72 -5.94
CA ALA A 226 16.93 16.23 -5.17
C ALA A 226 17.16 16.21 -3.65
N ALA A 227 18.35 15.82 -3.17
CA ALA A 227 18.65 15.82 -1.73
C ALA A 227 18.58 17.23 -1.11
N ILE A 228 19.13 18.24 -1.79
CA ILE A 228 19.10 19.64 -1.33
C ILE A 228 17.68 20.21 -1.47
N ARG A 229 17.00 19.93 -2.59
CA ARG A 229 15.61 20.36 -2.79
C ARG A 229 14.67 19.75 -1.76
N CYS A 230 14.95 18.52 -1.31
CA CYS A 230 14.25 17.91 -0.20
C CYS A 230 14.43 18.71 1.10
N CYS A 231 15.64 19.18 1.42
CA CYS A 231 15.84 20.05 2.60
C CYS A 231 14.94 21.29 2.53
N LEU A 232 14.98 21.98 1.39
CA LEU A 232 14.23 23.21 1.18
C LEU A 232 12.73 22.96 1.24
N ALA A 233 12.24 21.89 0.60
CA ALA A 233 10.84 21.51 0.63
C ALA A 233 10.35 21.12 2.04
N ILE A 234 11.22 20.55 2.89
CA ILE A 234 10.88 20.30 4.29
C ILE A 234 10.70 21.62 5.05
N HIS A 235 11.60 22.59 4.88
CA HIS A 235 11.44 23.94 5.45
C HIS A 235 10.14 24.60 4.98
N GLU A 236 9.92 24.68 3.67
CA GLU A 236 8.71 25.25 3.10
C GLU A 236 7.43 24.57 3.62
N ARG A 237 7.46 23.24 3.80
CA ARG A 237 6.32 22.48 4.32
C ARG A 237 6.00 22.81 5.76
N ILE A 238 7.01 22.92 6.63
CA ILE A 238 6.80 23.25 8.04
C ILE A 238 6.39 24.72 8.20
N ASP A 239 6.98 25.62 7.42
CA ASP A 239 6.59 27.04 7.42
C ASP A 239 5.13 27.22 6.97
N ALA A 240 4.69 26.46 5.96
CA ALA A 240 3.29 26.47 5.52
C ALA A 240 2.32 25.91 6.57
N LEU A 241 2.78 25.00 7.43
CA LEU A 241 1.99 24.40 8.52
C LEU A 241 2.17 25.12 9.86
N ALA A 242 2.99 26.16 9.92
CA ALA A 242 3.30 26.89 11.14
C ALA A 242 2.05 27.32 11.93
N PRO A 243 0.98 27.87 11.31
CA PRO A 243 -0.24 28.22 12.06
C PRO A 243 -0.87 27.01 12.76
N ASP A 244 -0.96 25.86 12.09
CA ASP A 244 -1.59 24.66 12.65
C ASP A 244 -0.76 24.08 13.81
N TYR A 245 0.57 24.17 13.74
CA TYR A 245 1.45 23.78 14.85
C TYR A 245 1.31 24.73 16.04
N GLN A 246 1.28 26.03 15.77
CA GLN A 246 1.09 27.06 16.79
C GLN A 246 -0.23 26.86 17.54
N ASP A 247 -1.32 26.56 16.82
CA ASP A 247 -2.64 26.32 17.43
C ASP A 247 -2.69 25.01 18.23
N SER A 248 -2.00 23.96 17.77
CA SER A 248 -2.07 22.63 18.38
C SER A 248 -1.11 22.46 19.56
N TYR A 249 0.07 23.08 19.50
CA TYR A 249 1.17 22.85 20.44
C TYR A 249 1.70 24.14 21.06
N GLY A 250 1.21 25.32 20.65
CA GLY A 250 1.69 26.61 21.15
C GLY A 250 3.06 27.03 20.63
N GLU A 251 3.70 26.23 19.76
CA GLU A 251 4.95 26.57 19.10
C GLU A 251 5.14 25.80 17.80
N VAL A 252 5.96 26.35 16.90
CA VAL A 252 6.40 25.69 15.66
C VAL A 252 7.69 24.93 15.92
N PRO A 253 7.78 23.63 15.59
CA PRO A 253 8.97 22.84 15.85
C PRO A 253 10.17 23.33 15.03
N GLY A 254 11.22 23.74 15.72
CA GLY A 254 12.53 23.99 15.10
C GLY A 254 13.26 22.69 14.80
N PHE A 255 14.08 22.68 13.75
CA PHE A 255 14.87 21.49 13.39
C PHE A 255 16.21 21.86 12.73
N ARG A 256 17.09 20.88 12.62
CA ARG A 256 18.41 20.97 11.97
C ARG A 256 18.53 19.88 10.92
N ILE A 257 19.18 20.20 9.81
CA ILE A 257 19.46 19.23 8.74
C ILE A 257 20.97 19.21 8.48
N GLY A 258 21.55 18.01 8.50
CA GLY A 258 22.92 17.73 8.04
C GLY A 258 22.88 16.78 6.85
N LEU A 259 23.66 17.07 5.80
CA LEU A 259 23.79 16.23 4.61
C LEU A 259 25.23 15.70 4.48
N HIS A 260 25.36 14.43 4.15
CA HIS A 260 26.63 13.75 3.88
C HIS A 260 26.46 12.81 2.68
N GLY A 261 27.50 12.60 1.86
CA GLY A 261 27.42 11.75 0.66
C GLY A 261 28.77 11.30 0.15
#